data_AF-A0A528V3F6-F1
#
_entry.id   AF-A0A528V3F6-F1
#
_cell.length_a   1.000
_cell.length_b   1.000
_cell.length_c   1.000
_cell.angle_alpha   90.00
_cell.angle_beta   90.00
_cell.angle_gamma   90.00
#
_symmetry.space_group_name_H-M   'P 1'
#
loop_
_entity.id
_entity.type
_entity.pdbx_description
1 polymer ?
#
loop_
_entity_poly.entity_id
_entity_poly.type
_entity_poly.pdbx_seq_one_letter_code
_entity_poly.pdbx_strand_id
1 'polypeptide(L)'
;VARRMAAALDATLVETRISRLVIDCNRPLDAPDLVPPVSETTTIPGNAGLSQKQRAARIALSWQPFHDAVADIIDTRLARGLE
;
A
#
# COMPACT_ATOMS: atom_id res chain seq x y z
N VAL A 1 -16.33 3.19 5.43
CA VAL A 1 -16.33 4.62 5.80
C VAL A 1 -15.66 5.47 4.73
N ALA A 2 -14.40 5.22 4.37
CA ALA A 2 -13.63 6.01 3.39
C ALA A 2 -14.38 6.38 2.08
N ARG A 3 -15.00 5.42 1.38
CA ARG A 3 -15.79 5.70 0.16
C ARG A 3 -16.93 6.70 0.36
N ARG A 4 -17.62 6.64 1.50
CA ARG A 4 -18.70 7.60 1.84
C ARG A 4 -18.13 8.98 2.16
N MET A 5 -16.99 9.04 2.85
CA MET A 5 -16.29 10.30 3.11
C MET A 5 -15.81 10.95 1.82
N ALA A 6 -15.22 10.17 0.91
CA ALA A 6 -14.78 10.64 -0.40
C ALA A 6 -15.93 11.28 -1.19
N ALA A 7 -17.09 10.60 -1.24
CA ALA A 7 -18.28 11.16 -1.87
C ALA A 7 -18.81 12.42 -1.17
N ALA A 8 -18.80 12.47 0.16
CA ALA A 8 -19.32 13.61 0.92
C ALA A 8 -18.43 14.86 0.84
N LEU A 9 -17.13 14.68 0.63
CA LEU A 9 -16.13 15.75 0.59
C LEU A 9 -15.71 16.12 -0.84
N ASP A 10 -16.28 15.49 -1.87
CA ASP A 10 -15.79 15.56 -3.25
C ASP A 10 -14.28 15.30 -3.35
N ALA A 11 -13.81 14.31 -2.57
CA ALA A 11 -12.40 14.01 -2.40
C ALA A 11 -11.99 12.75 -3.19
N THR A 12 -10.75 12.74 -3.68
CA THR A 12 -10.16 11.55 -4.29
C THR A 12 -9.84 10.51 -3.23
N LEU A 13 -10.20 9.24 -3.49
CA LEU A 13 -9.86 8.10 -2.64
C LEU A 13 -8.93 7.14 -3.39
N VAL A 14 -7.76 6.89 -2.81
CA VAL A 14 -6.87 5.79 -3.20
C VAL A 14 -6.98 4.70 -2.15
N GLU A 15 -7.30 3.48 -2.57
CA GLU A 15 -7.40 2.32 -1.66
C GLU A 15 -6.65 1.11 -2.25
N THR A 16 -5.98 0.36 -1.39
CA THR A 16 -5.37 -0.91 -1.76
C THR A 16 -6.47 -1.95 -2.04
N ARG A 17 -6.28 -2.78 -3.06
CA ARG A 17 -7.18 -3.92 -3.36
C ARG A 17 -6.63 -5.28 -2.91
N ILE A 18 -5.45 -5.28 -2.30
CA ILE A 18 -4.73 -6.45 -1.80
C ILE A 18 -4.64 -6.36 -0.28
N SER A 19 -4.72 -7.51 0.40
CA SER A 19 -4.57 -7.57 1.85
C SER A 19 -3.19 -7.10 2.30
N ARG A 20 -3.13 -6.36 3.41
CA ARG A 20 -1.87 -5.96 4.06
C ARG A 20 -0.98 -7.13 4.46
N LEU A 21 -1.54 -8.34 4.58
CA LEU A 21 -0.76 -9.56 4.87
C LEU A 21 0.07 -10.03 3.67
N VAL A 22 -0.29 -9.62 2.45
CA VAL A 22 0.55 -9.85 1.27
C VAL A 22 1.69 -8.84 1.26
N ILE A 23 1.38 -7.56 1.44
CA ILE A 23 2.35 -6.48 1.65
C ILE A 23 1.64 -5.28 2.27
N ASP A 24 2.20 -4.71 3.32
CA ASP A 24 1.62 -3.56 4.00
C ASP A 24 2.05 -2.26 3.31
N CYS A 25 1.14 -1.62 2.59
CA CYS A 25 1.42 -0.36 1.89
C CYS A 25 1.60 0.83 2.84
N ASN A 26 1.39 0.67 4.14
CA ASN A 26 1.65 1.69 5.15
C ASN A 26 2.98 1.47 5.90
N ARG A 27 3.90 0.70 5.29
CA ARG A 27 5.26 0.45 5.80
C ARG A 27 6.32 0.88 4.78
N PRO A 28 7.46 1.43 5.23
CA PRO A 28 8.57 1.71 4.34
C PRO A 28 9.20 0.41 3.82
N LEU A 29 9.92 0.51 2.69
CA LEU A 29 10.49 -0.64 2.00
C LEU A 29 11.59 -1.38 2.75
N ASP A 30 12.09 -0.87 3.87
CA ASP A 30 13.08 -1.51 4.73
C ASP A 30 12.47 -2.06 6.04
N ALA A 31 11.18 -1.82 6.28
CA ALA A 31 10.51 -2.31 7.47
C ALA A 31 10.53 -3.84 7.55
N PRO A 32 10.84 -4.42 8.73
CA PRO A 32 10.84 -5.87 8.92
C PRO A 32 9.44 -6.47 8.80
N ASP A 33 8.40 -5.68 9.06
CA ASP A 33 6.99 -6.06 8.99
C ASP A 33 6.29 -5.58 7.70
N LEU A 34 7.04 -5.15 6.67
CA LEU A 34 6.50 -4.85 5.34
C LEU A 34 5.71 -6.05 4.77
N VAL A 35 6.20 -7.27 5.06
CA VAL A 35 5.51 -8.52 4.78
C VAL A 35 5.52 -9.36 6.06
N PRO A 36 4.49 -9.26 6.91
CA PRO A 36 4.55 -9.77 8.27
C PRO A 36 4.52 -11.31 8.29
N PRO A 37 5.49 -12.00 8.91
CA PRO A 37 5.45 -13.47 9.03
C PRO A 37 4.44 -13.97 10.07
N VAL A 38 4.00 -13.09 10.97
CA VAL A 38 3.01 -13.35 12.01
C VAL A 38 2.07 -12.14 12.09
N SER A 39 0.76 -12.40 12.17
CA SER A 39 -0.25 -11.41 12.51
C SER A 39 -0.77 -11.72 13.91
N GLU A 40 -0.43 -10.87 14.88
CA GLU A 40 -0.74 -11.09 16.30
C GLU A 40 -0.23 -12.45 16.78
N THR A 41 -1.11 -13.42 17.02
CA THR A 41 -0.78 -14.79 17.44
C THR A 41 -0.79 -15.81 16.30
N THR A 42 -1.14 -15.38 15.08
CA THR A 42 -1.34 -16.25 13.92
C THR A 42 -0.15 -16.18 12.97
N THR A 43 0.56 -17.29 12.78
CA THR A 43 1.61 -17.41 11.78
C THR A 43 1.02 -17.30 10.37
N ILE A 44 1.75 -16.67 9.45
CA ILE A 44 1.42 -16.57 8.03
C ILE A 44 2.45 -17.39 7.26
N PRO A 45 2.20 -18.69 7.00
CA PRO A 45 3.19 -19.59 6.41
C PRO A 45 3.72 -19.09 5.06
N GLY A 46 2.85 -18.45 4.25
CA GLY A 46 3.23 -17.89 2.96
C GLY A 46 4.20 -16.70 3.02
N ASN A 47 4.49 -16.19 4.22
CA ASN A 47 5.43 -15.08 4.44
C ASN A 47 6.74 -15.53 5.10
N ALA A 48 6.88 -16.81 5.44
CA ALA A 48 8.11 -17.34 6.01
C ALA A 48 9.22 -17.44 4.94
N GLY A 49 10.44 -17.01 5.28
CA GLY A 49 11.64 -17.24 4.46
C GLY A 49 11.58 -16.64 3.05
N LEU A 50 10.87 -15.53 2.85
CA LEU A 50 10.74 -14.92 1.52
C LEU A 50 12.10 -14.52 0.95
N SER A 51 12.36 -14.96 -0.27
CA SER A 51 13.49 -14.46 -1.05
C SER A 51 13.31 -12.99 -1.42
N GLN A 52 14.41 -12.32 -1.73
CA GLN A 52 14.39 -10.95 -2.25
C GLN A 52 13.52 -10.83 -3.52
N LYS A 53 13.52 -11.85 -4.39
CA LYS A 53 12.69 -11.87 -5.61
C LYS A 53 11.20 -11.91 -5.29
N GLN A 54 10.78 -12.73 -4.32
CA GLN A 54 9.37 -12.78 -3.90
C GLN A 54 8.94 -11.47 -3.22
N ARG A 55 9.83 -10.85 -2.44
CA ARG A 55 9.60 -9.53 -1.85
C ARG A 55 9.44 -8.46 -2.92
N ALA A 56 10.34 -8.42 -3.91
CA ALA A 56 10.27 -7.50 -5.04
C ALA A 56 8.98 -7.68 -5.86
N ALA A 57 8.54 -8.93 -6.08
CA ALA A 57 7.28 -9.19 -6.77
C ALA A 57 6.06 -8.62 -6.03
N ARG A 58 6.03 -8.69 -4.69
CA ARG A 58 4.96 -8.10 -3.86
C ARG A 58 5.00 -6.57 -3.89
N ILE A 59 6.20 -5.98 -3.89
CA ILE A 59 6.39 -4.53 -4.05
C ILE A 59 5.80 -4.07 -5.38
N ALA A 60 6.19 -4.72 -6.49
CA ALA A 60 5.68 -4.40 -7.82
C ALA A 60 4.17 -4.66 -7.96
N LEU A 61 3.63 -5.65 -7.23
CA LEU A 61 2.20 -6.00 -7.29
C LEU A 61 1.30 -4.94 -6.64
N SER A 62 1.71 -4.33 -5.51
CA SER A 62 0.81 -3.49 -4.72
C SER A 62 1.46 -2.29 -4.06
N TRP A 63 2.68 -2.40 -3.54
CA TRP A 63 3.31 -1.27 -2.82
C TRP A 63 3.64 -0.13 -3.78
N GLN A 64 4.33 -0.44 -4.89
CA GLN A 64 4.74 0.57 -5.86
C GLN A 64 3.52 1.21 -6.55
N PRO A 65 2.55 0.46 -7.11
CA PRO A 65 1.40 1.08 -7.77
C PRO A 65 0.52 1.92 -6.82
N PHE A 66 0.46 1.57 -5.53
CA PHE A 66 -0.27 2.37 -4.55
C PHE A 66 0.41 3.73 -4.30
N HIS A 67 1.73 3.73 -4.08
CA HIS A 67 2.47 4.97 -3.83
C HIS A 67 2.57 5.84 -5.07
N ASP A 68 2.76 5.24 -6.25
CA ASP A 68 2.76 5.96 -7.54
C ASP A 68 1.42 6.65 -7.76
N ALA A 69 0.29 5.95 -7.55
CA ALA A 69 -1.03 6.55 -7.70
C ALA A 69 -1.26 7.74 -6.76
N VAL A 70 -0.78 7.66 -5.52
CA VAL A 70 -0.85 8.79 -4.57
C VAL A 70 0.01 9.95 -5.03
N ALA A 71 1.27 9.68 -5.43
CA ALA A 71 2.19 10.70 -5.92
C ALA A 71 1.66 11.41 -7.17
N ASP A 72 1.19 10.65 -8.17
CA ASP A 72 0.63 11.18 -9.41
C ASP A 72 -0.55 12.12 -9.17
N ILE A 73 -1.43 11.78 -8.22
CA ILE A 73 -2.57 12.62 -7.85
C ILE A 73 -2.09 13.93 -7.20
N ILE A 74 -1.13 13.86 -6.27
CA ILE A 74 -0.57 15.04 -5.60
C ILE A 74 0.11 15.94 -6.63
N ASP A 75 0.99 15.38 -7.46
CA ASP A 75 1.72 16.12 -8.49
C ASP A 75 0.76 16.79 -9.49
N THR A 76 -0.30 16.08 -9.91
CA THR A 76 -1.34 16.65 -10.78
C THR A 76 -2.08 17.81 -10.13
N ARG A 77 -2.35 17.75 -8.81
CA ARG A 77 -3.03 18.84 -8.09
C ARG A 77 -2.12 20.05 -7.93
N LEU A 78 -0.87 19.84 -7.53
CA LEU A 78 0.13 20.89 -7.41
C LEU A 78 0.38 21.59 -8.75
N ALA A 79 0.49 20.84 -9.85
CA ALA A 79 0.64 21.41 -11.19
C ALA A 79 -0.55 22.28 -11.63
N ARG A 80 -1.71 22.12 -11.00
CA ARG A 80 -2.93 22.93 -11.22
C ARG A 80 -3.07 24.08 -10.22
N GLY A 81 -2.09 24.28 -9.34
CA GLY A 81 -2.13 25.29 -8.27
C GLY A 81 -3.10 24.96 -7.14
N LEU A 82 -3.42 23.67 -6.95
CA LEU A 82 -4.26 23.19 -5.86
C LEU A 82 -3.36 22.62 -4.77
N GLU A 83 -3.22 23.35 -3.66
CA GLU A 83 -2.56 22.91 -2.42
C GLU A 83 -3.51 22.12 -1.51
#